data_AF-A0A7S4JJX8-F1
#
_entry.id   AF-A0A7S4JJX8-F1
#
_cell.length_a   1.000
_cell.length_b   1.000
_cell.length_c   1.000
_cell.angle_alpha   90.00
_cell.angle_beta   90.00
_cell.angle_gamma   90.00
#
_symmetry.space_group_name_H-M   'P 1'
#
loop_
_entity.id
_entity.type
_entity.pdbx_description
1 polymer ?
#
loop_
_entity_poly.entity_id
_entity_poly.type
_entity_poly.pdbx_seq_one_letter_code
_entity_poly.pdbx_strand_id
1 'polypeptide(L)'
;MAASYETAVALEDYTPQNDDEIALVKGEKVMIRAFNNNAHTAQGENEKGEVGWFPECKIAVQVQQVNALDFLAASMTNSTDKKQATISPRVDTSSLTEKRRQHSERLSTFLTQKPPRKLLVDKNILTQASDSEDIKVAQEAVMKEKESKRAKLEKFYLTKMDPKKKKDKDAKEMPEKELDALIQMMLDIPTEKKKDKIGFSGKVLAEWLTENNYAEGKNDVQALCNMLLNRLVIYETSDRTNTKFSPKDFYNLSCKNVEFGAMNLDKVWGADDAGDALTLSVDLLTNLMKYMQKKKLDFGNMRTDPQFVKIGLQMTALQKCNLDSLTYGSKEAFWINLYNIMVLFVYCRLCPPASRSDRQLIHDKCYFTVARAHYSLTEVRENVILGLNQFPAKDKRSTSTIDEKDKNRKALFVFGLPDGTEATPGFYVYNAATLESKLKEAAMVFLENKLVVDDTDLKIKCPRLVRTFKQFGIKDQDAIKLLSGWVLPWRSKIMIEQPGFELDIDSTSSQEPCYLFDSTVVGEE
;
A
#
# COMPACT_ATOMS: atom_id res chain seq x y z
N MET A 1 -30.28 16.26 35.20
CA MET A 1 -29.78 15.11 34.43
C MET A 1 -30.57 15.05 33.14
N ALA A 2 -30.06 15.62 32.06
CA ALA A 2 -30.68 15.54 30.74
C ALA A 2 -30.03 14.36 30.00
N ALA A 3 -30.80 13.32 29.70
CA ALA A 3 -30.33 12.22 28.85
C ALA A 3 -30.07 12.80 27.45
N SER A 4 -28.84 12.76 26.96
CA SER A 4 -28.53 13.13 25.59
C SER A 4 -28.98 11.97 24.69
N TYR A 5 -30.10 12.14 24.01
CA TYR A 5 -30.58 11.17 23.04
C TYR A 5 -29.72 11.27 21.78
N GLU A 6 -29.05 10.17 21.42
CA GLU A 6 -28.35 10.07 20.13
C GLU A 6 -29.36 9.63 19.07
N THR A 7 -29.40 10.31 17.93
CA THR A 7 -30.30 9.91 16.85
C THR A 7 -29.55 9.01 15.87
N ALA A 8 -30.05 7.80 15.68
CA ALA A 8 -29.55 6.89 14.68
C ALA A 8 -30.58 6.70 13.57
N VAL A 9 -30.16 6.15 12.45
CA VAL A 9 -31.01 5.90 11.29
C VAL A 9 -30.98 4.42 10.98
N ALA A 10 -32.14 3.77 10.90
CA ALA A 10 -32.20 2.37 10.51
C ALA A 10 -31.59 2.16 9.10
N LEU A 11 -30.59 1.29 8.98
CA LEU A 11 -29.89 0.95 7.75
C LEU A 11 -30.69 0.00 6.87
N GLU A 12 -31.61 -0.76 7.45
CA GLU A 12 -32.49 -1.71 6.79
C GLU A 12 -33.78 -1.94 7.58
N ASP A 13 -34.79 -2.54 6.92
CA ASP A 13 -36.01 -2.94 7.60
C ASP A 13 -35.67 -4.05 8.61
N TYR A 14 -36.28 -3.97 9.79
CA TYR A 14 -36.17 -4.93 10.85
C TYR A 14 -37.57 -5.33 11.31
N THR A 15 -37.89 -6.61 11.20
CA THR A 15 -39.10 -7.17 11.77
C THR A 15 -38.76 -7.73 13.16
N PRO A 16 -39.51 -7.38 14.23
CA PRO A 16 -39.29 -7.89 15.58
C PRO A 16 -39.31 -9.41 15.59
N GLN A 17 -38.35 -10.01 16.29
CA GLN A 17 -38.30 -11.45 16.52
C GLN A 17 -38.76 -11.81 17.93
N ASN A 18 -38.76 -10.83 18.84
CA ASN A 18 -39.18 -10.97 20.24
C ASN A 18 -40.18 -9.86 20.62
N ASP A 19 -40.96 -10.09 21.67
CA ASP A 19 -42.04 -9.18 22.10
C ASP A 19 -41.54 -7.84 22.67
N ASP A 20 -40.26 -7.76 23.04
CA ASP A 20 -39.59 -6.55 23.54
C ASP A 20 -38.83 -5.78 22.44
N GLU A 21 -38.92 -6.24 21.20
CA GLU A 21 -38.30 -5.61 20.04
C GLU A 21 -39.30 -4.77 19.25
N ILE A 22 -38.79 -3.72 18.60
CA ILE A 22 -39.60 -2.84 17.76
C ILE A 22 -39.23 -2.98 16.30
N ALA A 23 -40.24 -2.85 15.45
CA ALA A 23 -40.03 -2.92 14.02
C ALA A 23 -39.32 -1.65 13.57
N LEU A 24 -38.21 -1.81 12.86
CA LEU A 24 -37.56 -0.71 12.18
C LEU A 24 -37.88 -0.75 10.70
N VAL A 25 -38.10 0.40 10.11
CA VAL A 25 -38.20 0.56 8.66
C VAL A 25 -36.93 1.25 8.20
N LYS A 26 -36.28 0.73 7.16
CA LYS A 26 -35.07 1.29 6.57
C LYS A 26 -35.21 2.80 6.37
N GLY A 27 -34.27 3.52 6.98
CA GLY A 27 -34.17 4.95 6.97
C GLY A 27 -34.91 5.63 8.12
N GLU A 28 -35.73 4.93 8.91
CA GLU A 28 -36.41 5.51 10.08
C GLU A 28 -35.41 6.03 11.09
N LYS A 29 -35.69 7.20 11.66
CA LYS A 29 -34.88 7.75 12.73
C LYS A 29 -35.30 7.06 14.01
N VAL A 30 -34.32 6.52 14.69
CA VAL A 30 -34.52 5.88 15.98
C VAL A 30 -33.79 6.71 17.00
N MET A 31 -34.54 7.20 17.97
CA MET A 31 -33.99 7.94 19.10
C MET A 31 -33.38 6.92 20.06
N ILE A 32 -32.06 6.86 20.09
CA ILE A 32 -31.36 5.89 20.91
C ILE A 32 -31.35 6.37 22.36
N ARG A 33 -31.88 5.51 23.23
CA ARG A 33 -31.98 5.73 24.67
C ARG A 33 -30.88 5.00 25.42
N ALA A 34 -30.48 3.82 24.95
CA ALA A 34 -29.40 3.04 25.54
C ALA A 34 -28.83 2.03 24.51
N PHE A 35 -27.54 1.71 24.63
CA PHE A 35 -26.92 0.60 23.90
C PHE A 35 -26.65 -0.57 24.85
N ASN A 36 -26.86 -1.80 24.38
CA ASN A 36 -26.51 -3.03 25.07
C ASN A 36 -25.41 -3.76 24.30
N ASN A 37 -24.17 -3.46 24.69
CA ASN A 37 -22.96 -3.90 23.99
C ASN A 37 -22.73 -5.43 24.04
N ASN A 38 -23.31 -6.14 25.02
CA ASN A 38 -23.16 -7.60 25.14
C ASN A 38 -24.05 -8.37 24.14
N ALA A 39 -25.15 -7.75 23.69
CA ALA A 39 -26.10 -8.35 22.76
C ALA A 39 -26.11 -7.69 21.37
N HIS A 40 -25.31 -6.64 21.17
CA HIS A 40 -25.29 -5.81 19.94
C HIS A 40 -26.67 -5.27 19.57
N THR A 41 -27.43 -4.85 20.58
CA THR A 41 -28.77 -4.27 20.42
C THR A 41 -28.81 -2.87 21.01
N ALA A 42 -29.58 -2.00 20.40
CA ALA A 42 -29.88 -0.67 20.89
C ALA A 42 -31.35 -0.62 21.33
N GLN A 43 -31.62 0.06 22.44
CA GLN A 43 -32.97 0.44 22.83
C GLN A 43 -33.22 1.84 22.34
N GLY A 44 -34.32 1.99 21.64
CA GLY A 44 -34.70 3.27 21.11
C GLY A 44 -36.17 3.36 20.84
N GLU A 45 -36.56 4.55 20.43
CA GLU A 45 -37.93 4.87 20.08
C GLU A 45 -37.98 5.10 18.58
N ASN A 46 -38.78 4.30 17.87
CA ASN A 46 -39.00 4.50 16.44
C ASN A 46 -39.90 5.72 16.19
N GLU A 47 -40.06 6.07 14.93
CA GLU A 47 -40.86 7.24 14.53
C GLU A 47 -42.36 7.09 14.89
N LYS A 48 -42.83 5.90 15.27
CA LYS A 48 -44.20 5.67 15.74
C LYS A 48 -44.38 5.87 17.26
N GLY A 49 -43.30 6.19 17.98
CA GLY A 49 -43.29 6.30 19.44
C GLY A 49 -43.27 4.94 20.15
N GLU A 50 -43.03 3.86 19.41
CA GLU A 50 -42.87 2.53 19.99
C GLU A 50 -41.45 2.42 20.52
N VAL A 51 -41.32 1.98 21.77
CA VAL A 51 -40.04 1.83 22.45
C VAL A 51 -39.73 0.35 22.58
N GLY A 52 -38.56 -0.05 22.10
CA GLY A 52 -38.08 -1.41 22.29
C GLY A 52 -36.68 -1.59 21.75
N TRP A 53 -36.24 -2.84 21.74
CA TRP A 53 -34.90 -3.23 21.32
C TRP A 53 -34.85 -3.52 19.82
N PHE A 54 -33.69 -3.29 19.23
CA PHE A 54 -33.40 -3.67 17.86
C PHE A 54 -31.89 -3.79 17.66
N PRO A 55 -31.40 -4.55 16.66
CA PRO A 55 -29.97 -4.78 16.52
C PRO A 55 -29.23 -3.51 16.06
N GLU A 56 -28.10 -3.23 16.69
CA GLU A 56 -27.28 -2.03 16.48
C GLU A 56 -26.72 -1.96 15.05
N CYS A 57 -26.40 -3.11 14.45
CA CYS A 57 -25.96 -3.19 13.06
C CYS A 57 -27.03 -2.77 12.05
N LYS A 58 -28.28 -2.58 12.51
CA LYS A 58 -29.41 -2.13 11.71
C LYS A 58 -29.60 -0.62 11.80
N ILE A 59 -28.70 0.13 12.46
CA ILE A 59 -28.76 1.58 12.55
C ILE A 59 -27.38 2.22 12.26
N ALA A 60 -27.37 3.47 11.84
CA ALA A 60 -26.18 4.31 11.77
C ALA A 60 -26.40 5.58 12.59
N VAL A 61 -25.56 5.77 13.60
CA VAL A 61 -25.59 6.94 14.49
C VAL A 61 -25.13 8.16 13.70
N GLN A 62 -25.94 9.23 13.68
CA GLN A 62 -25.55 10.45 12.98
C GLN A 62 -24.62 11.30 13.86
N VAL A 63 -23.39 11.53 13.40
CA VAL A 63 -22.48 12.52 13.97
C VAL A 63 -22.70 13.86 13.25
N GLN A 64 -23.19 14.88 13.95
CA GLN A 64 -23.29 16.23 13.37
C GLN A 64 -21.93 16.95 13.39
N GLN A 65 -21.47 17.41 12.22
CA GLN A 65 -20.48 18.50 12.14
C GLN A 65 -21.14 19.78 12.64
N VAL A 66 -20.60 20.38 13.69
CA VAL A 66 -21.13 21.60 14.29
C VAL A 66 -20.42 22.81 13.68
N ASN A 67 -21.10 23.56 12.80
CA ASN A 67 -20.72 24.94 12.51
C ASN A 67 -21.43 25.87 13.52
N ALA A 68 -20.65 26.63 14.28
CA ALA A 68 -21.05 27.29 15.51
C ALA A 68 -22.01 28.51 15.37
N LEU A 69 -22.56 28.80 14.19
CA LEU A 69 -23.35 30.01 13.94
C LEU A 69 -24.84 29.78 13.65
N ASP A 70 -25.27 28.55 13.41
CA ASP A 70 -26.68 28.26 13.05
C ASP A 70 -27.54 27.75 14.23
N PHE A 71 -26.94 27.54 15.42
CA PHE A 71 -27.61 26.96 16.60
C PHE A 71 -28.67 27.88 17.25
N LEU A 72 -28.75 29.16 16.85
CA LEU A 72 -29.68 30.13 17.45
C LEU A 72 -30.99 30.31 16.67
N ALA A 73 -31.13 29.78 15.45
CA ALA A 73 -32.24 30.16 14.57
C ALA A 73 -33.30 29.07 14.31
N ALA A 74 -33.04 27.80 14.62
CA ALA A 74 -33.90 26.69 14.15
C ALA A 74 -34.67 25.95 15.26
N SER A 75 -34.91 26.59 16.40
CA SER A 75 -35.78 26.08 17.49
C SER A 75 -37.28 26.18 17.18
N MET A 76 -37.69 26.49 15.95
CA MET A 76 -39.09 26.57 15.59
C MET A 76 -39.36 25.87 14.26
N THR A 77 -40.42 25.06 14.27
CA THR A 77 -41.14 24.49 13.12
C THR A 77 -40.67 23.13 12.57
N ASN A 78 -41.24 22.08 13.18
CA ASN A 78 -42.10 21.07 12.54
C ASN A 78 -41.76 20.55 11.13
N SER A 79 -41.85 19.21 11.04
CA SER A 79 -42.65 18.47 10.05
C SER A 79 -41.92 17.80 8.88
N THR A 80 -42.11 16.48 8.83
CA THR A 80 -42.40 15.64 7.65
C THR A 80 -41.28 15.25 6.68
N ASP A 81 -40.76 14.05 6.94
CA ASP A 81 -40.79 12.84 6.08
C ASP A 81 -40.46 12.89 4.58
N LYS A 82 -39.28 12.30 4.32
CA LYS A 82 -38.92 11.17 3.45
C LYS A 82 -39.94 10.61 2.44
N LYS A 83 -39.41 10.29 1.25
CA LYS A 83 -39.15 8.94 0.67
C LYS A 83 -38.80 9.15 -0.84
N GLN A 84 -38.00 8.35 -1.56
CA GLN A 84 -37.73 6.91 -1.47
C GLN A 84 -36.62 6.48 -2.47
N ALA A 85 -36.00 5.31 -2.18
CA ALA A 85 -35.65 4.21 -3.11
C ALA A 85 -34.35 4.33 -3.97
N THR A 86 -33.59 3.27 -4.32
CA THR A 86 -33.71 1.80 -4.20
C THR A 86 -32.34 1.12 -4.50
N ILE A 87 -32.16 -0.14 -4.09
CA ILE A 87 -30.98 -1.01 -4.25
C ILE A 87 -31.24 -2.16 -5.27
N SER A 88 -30.17 -2.64 -5.94
CA SER A 88 -29.94 -4.03 -6.44
C SER A 88 -28.44 -4.19 -6.85
N PRO A 89 -27.89 -5.40 -7.10
CA PRO A 89 -27.91 -6.65 -6.33
C PRO A 89 -26.49 -7.21 -6.02
N ARG A 90 -26.47 -8.24 -5.16
CA ARG A 90 -25.35 -9.04 -4.64
C ARG A 90 -24.53 -9.75 -5.74
N VAL A 91 -23.20 -9.66 -5.68
CA VAL A 91 -22.25 -10.41 -6.55
C VAL A 91 -21.76 -11.67 -5.81
N ASP A 92 -21.72 -12.78 -6.54
CA ASP A 92 -21.34 -14.13 -6.11
C ASP A 92 -19.83 -14.21 -5.74
N THR A 93 -19.53 -14.36 -4.45
CA THR A 93 -18.17 -14.30 -3.89
C THR A 93 -17.43 -15.63 -3.93
N SER A 94 -18.11 -16.75 -4.20
CA SER A 94 -17.55 -18.12 -4.13
C SER A 94 -16.45 -18.39 -5.18
N SER A 95 -16.59 -17.82 -6.39
CA SER A 95 -15.62 -17.96 -7.48
C SER A 95 -14.36 -17.09 -7.28
N LEU A 96 -14.49 -16.00 -6.53
CA LEU A 96 -13.39 -15.09 -6.18
C LEU A 96 -12.48 -15.73 -5.13
N THR A 97 -13.03 -16.45 -4.15
CA THR A 97 -12.25 -17.11 -3.09
C THR A 97 -11.36 -18.23 -3.64
N GLU A 98 -11.86 -19.05 -4.57
CA GLU A 98 -11.05 -20.14 -5.16
C GLU A 98 -9.97 -19.60 -6.13
N LYS A 99 -10.29 -18.58 -6.95
CA LYS A 99 -9.27 -17.90 -7.77
C LYS A 99 -8.20 -17.22 -6.92
N ARG A 100 -8.59 -16.63 -5.78
CA ARG A 100 -7.68 -16.04 -4.79
C ARG A 100 -6.85 -17.10 -4.09
N ARG A 101 -7.41 -18.26 -3.74
CA ARG A 101 -6.67 -19.39 -3.16
C ARG A 101 -5.61 -19.89 -4.13
N GLN A 102 -5.96 -20.09 -5.40
CA GLN A 102 -5.01 -20.50 -6.44
C GLN A 102 -3.95 -19.43 -6.75
N HIS A 103 -4.30 -18.14 -6.67
CA HIS A 103 -3.35 -17.04 -6.86
C HIS A 103 -2.45 -16.81 -5.63
N SER A 104 -2.99 -17.01 -4.42
CA SER A 104 -2.27 -17.01 -3.15
C SER A 104 -1.34 -18.21 -3.03
N GLU A 105 -1.75 -19.38 -3.53
CA GLU A 105 -0.86 -20.55 -3.69
C GLU A 105 0.27 -20.27 -4.68
N ARG A 106 0.03 -19.48 -5.74
CA ARG A 106 1.10 -19.01 -6.63
C ARG A 106 2.02 -18.02 -5.94
N LEU A 107 1.49 -17.05 -5.20
CA LEU A 107 2.27 -16.08 -4.44
C LEU A 107 3.07 -16.76 -3.32
N SER A 108 2.48 -17.70 -2.57
CA SER A 108 3.18 -18.48 -1.55
C SER A 108 4.19 -19.44 -2.17
N THR A 109 3.88 -20.18 -3.24
CA THR A 109 4.88 -20.99 -3.98
C THR A 109 6.02 -20.12 -4.53
N PHE A 110 5.73 -18.88 -4.89
CA PHE A 110 6.69 -17.90 -5.41
C PHE A 110 7.52 -17.21 -4.30
N LEU A 111 6.92 -16.93 -3.14
CA LEU A 111 7.51 -16.35 -1.92
C LEU A 111 8.34 -17.39 -1.15
N THR A 112 7.80 -18.58 -0.97
CA THR A 112 8.39 -19.72 -0.28
C THR A 112 9.11 -20.62 -1.27
N GLN A 113 9.86 -20.09 -2.25
CA GLN A 113 10.66 -20.91 -3.18
C GLN A 113 11.70 -21.74 -2.41
N LYS A 114 11.26 -22.82 -1.76
CA LYS A 114 11.98 -24.07 -1.70
C LYS A 114 12.43 -24.33 -3.13
N PRO A 115 13.71 -24.66 -3.36
CA PRO A 115 14.18 -24.90 -4.70
C PRO A 115 13.23 -25.90 -5.36
N PRO A 116 12.67 -25.57 -6.54
CA PRO A 116 11.66 -26.42 -7.17
C PRO A 116 12.24 -27.83 -7.25
N ARG A 117 11.47 -28.83 -6.81
CA ARG A 117 11.87 -30.24 -6.78
C ARG A 117 12.54 -30.65 -8.11
N LYS A 118 12.04 -30.08 -9.22
CA LYS A 118 12.60 -30.18 -10.58
C LYS A 118 14.08 -29.77 -10.70
N LEU A 119 14.52 -28.65 -10.10
CA LEU A 119 15.94 -28.25 -10.10
C LEU A 119 16.84 -29.17 -9.25
N LEU A 120 16.28 -29.78 -8.20
CA LEU A 120 16.99 -30.78 -7.40
C LEU A 120 17.06 -32.15 -8.11
N VAL A 121 16.03 -32.49 -8.90
CA VAL A 121 16.00 -33.68 -9.77
C VAL A 121 16.94 -33.50 -10.97
N ASP A 122 16.88 -32.36 -11.66
CA ASP A 122 17.71 -32.04 -12.85
C ASP A 122 19.21 -32.02 -12.52
N LYS A 123 19.57 -31.74 -11.25
CA LYS A 123 20.95 -31.79 -10.74
C LYS A 123 21.33 -33.14 -10.09
N ASN A 124 20.48 -34.17 -10.18
CA ASN A 124 20.70 -35.50 -9.59
C ASN A 124 20.89 -35.54 -8.06
N ILE A 125 20.41 -34.52 -7.35
CA ILE A 125 20.59 -34.39 -5.89
C ILE A 125 19.62 -35.30 -5.13
N LEU A 126 18.37 -35.39 -5.59
CA LEU A 126 17.33 -36.21 -4.96
C LEU A 126 17.52 -37.72 -5.15
N THR A 127 18.40 -38.11 -6.08
CA THR A 127 18.75 -39.50 -6.38
C THR A 127 20.04 -39.95 -5.67
N GLN A 128 20.84 -39.02 -5.15
CA GLN A 128 22.11 -39.30 -4.44
C GLN A 128 22.06 -39.07 -2.92
N ALA A 129 21.16 -38.21 -2.44
CA ALA A 129 20.97 -37.95 -1.01
C ALA A 129 20.06 -39.02 -0.38
N SER A 130 20.58 -39.82 0.56
CA SER A 130 19.79 -40.79 1.33
C SER A 130 19.09 -40.17 2.54
N ASP A 131 19.61 -39.04 3.06
CA ASP A 131 19.22 -38.49 4.36
C ASP A 131 18.65 -37.06 4.27
N SER A 132 17.82 -36.71 5.26
CA SER A 132 17.16 -35.39 5.42
C SER A 132 18.15 -34.21 5.47
N GLU A 133 19.37 -34.45 5.95
CA GLU A 133 20.38 -33.41 6.15
C GLU A 133 21.07 -33.02 4.83
N ASP A 134 21.36 -33.99 3.95
CA ASP A 134 21.92 -33.73 2.61
C ASP A 134 20.95 -32.91 1.75
N ILE A 135 19.65 -33.13 1.93
CA ILE A 135 18.60 -32.35 1.27
C ILE A 135 18.62 -30.89 1.76
N LYS A 136 18.81 -30.64 3.06
CA LYS A 136 18.94 -29.28 3.59
C LYS A 136 20.20 -28.59 3.09
N VAL A 137 21.34 -29.27 3.12
CA VAL A 137 22.62 -28.73 2.61
C VAL A 137 22.51 -28.35 1.13
N ALA A 138 21.88 -29.21 0.33
CA ALA A 138 21.63 -28.91 -1.07
C ALA A 138 20.65 -27.74 -1.26
N GLN A 139 19.62 -27.62 -0.41
CA GLN A 139 18.69 -26.50 -0.45
C GLN A 139 19.39 -25.18 -0.12
N GLU A 140 20.22 -25.15 0.92
CA GLU A 140 21.03 -24.00 1.29
C GLU A 140 22.01 -23.59 0.18
N ALA A 141 22.68 -24.55 -0.46
CA ALA A 141 23.57 -24.29 -1.57
C ALA A 141 22.85 -23.62 -2.75
N VAL A 142 21.64 -24.09 -3.10
CA VAL A 142 20.82 -23.49 -4.15
C VAL A 142 20.34 -22.09 -3.77
N MET A 143 19.97 -21.87 -2.51
CA MET A 143 19.57 -20.54 -2.03
C MET A 143 20.73 -19.55 -2.09
N LYS A 144 21.92 -19.96 -1.63
CA LYS A 144 23.14 -19.15 -1.70
C LYS A 144 23.54 -18.81 -3.14
N GLU A 145 23.37 -19.76 -4.08
CA GLU A 145 23.58 -19.52 -5.52
C GLU A 145 22.60 -18.45 -6.05
N LYS A 146 21.30 -18.55 -5.69
CA LYS A 146 20.28 -17.57 -6.08
C LYS A 146 20.58 -16.18 -5.50
N GLU A 147 20.95 -16.10 -4.23
CA GLU A 147 21.32 -14.85 -3.58
C GLU A 147 22.55 -14.21 -4.23
N SER A 148 23.58 -15.01 -4.56
CA SER A 148 24.74 -14.52 -5.30
C SER A 148 24.37 -13.95 -6.66
N LYS A 149 23.49 -14.62 -7.41
CA LYS A 149 22.97 -14.11 -8.70
C LYS A 149 22.20 -12.82 -8.53
N ARG A 150 21.34 -12.73 -7.51
CA ARG A 150 20.59 -11.51 -7.17
C ARG A 150 21.52 -10.35 -6.82
N ALA A 151 22.54 -10.58 -5.99
CA ALA A 151 23.51 -9.56 -5.61
C ALA A 151 24.33 -9.06 -6.82
N LYS A 152 24.72 -9.97 -7.73
CA LYS A 152 25.37 -9.58 -9.00
C LYS A 152 24.47 -8.70 -9.85
N LEU A 153 23.20 -9.07 -9.96
CA LEU A 153 22.20 -8.34 -10.74
C LEU A 153 21.90 -6.95 -10.14
N GLU A 154 21.77 -6.87 -8.83
CA GLU A 154 21.58 -5.61 -8.10
C GLU A 154 22.77 -4.66 -8.28
N LYS A 155 23.99 -5.18 -8.16
CA LYS A 155 25.21 -4.42 -8.45
C LYS A 155 25.22 -3.91 -9.88
N PHE A 156 24.78 -4.72 -10.85
CA PHE A 156 24.66 -4.32 -12.24
C PHE A 156 23.66 -3.17 -12.44
N TYR A 157 22.49 -3.23 -11.78
CA TYR A 157 21.48 -2.18 -11.85
C TYR A 157 21.97 -0.85 -11.25
N LEU A 158 22.58 -0.88 -10.06
CA LEU A 158 23.19 0.32 -9.46
C LEU A 158 24.26 0.92 -10.36
N THR A 159 25.06 0.06 -10.99
CA THR A 159 26.11 0.49 -11.92
C THR A 159 25.53 1.21 -13.15
N LYS A 160 24.33 0.85 -13.62
CA LYS A 160 23.65 1.54 -14.73
C LYS A 160 23.10 2.92 -14.33
N MET A 161 22.91 3.17 -13.04
CA MET A 161 22.42 4.44 -12.49
C MET A 161 23.55 5.39 -12.04
N ASP A 162 24.81 4.94 -12.09
CA ASP A 162 25.97 5.72 -11.67
C ASP A 162 26.26 6.88 -12.66
N PRO A 163 26.24 8.15 -12.21
CA PRO A 163 26.49 9.31 -13.07
C PRO A 163 27.94 9.38 -13.59
N LYS A 164 28.89 8.66 -12.97
CA LYS A 164 30.30 8.69 -13.36
C LYS A 164 30.61 7.79 -14.55
N LYS A 165 29.69 6.90 -14.96
CA LYS A 165 29.85 6.15 -16.20
C LYS A 165 29.62 7.09 -17.38
N LYS A 166 30.62 7.16 -18.27
CA LYS A 166 30.49 7.86 -19.56
C LYS A 166 29.21 7.39 -20.25
N LYS A 167 28.30 8.33 -20.56
CA LYS A 167 27.24 8.09 -21.54
C LYS A 167 27.91 7.58 -22.82
N ASP A 168 27.39 6.50 -23.39
CA ASP A 168 27.80 6.08 -24.74
C ASP A 168 27.53 7.27 -25.66
N LYS A 169 28.60 7.82 -26.27
CA LYS A 169 28.49 9.00 -27.14
C LYS A 169 27.62 8.74 -28.38
N ASP A 170 27.40 7.47 -28.70
CA ASP A 170 26.66 7.00 -29.86
C ASP A 170 25.26 6.46 -29.49
N ALA A 171 24.83 6.56 -28.23
CA ALA A 171 23.50 6.13 -27.82
C ALA A 171 22.45 7.15 -28.27
N LYS A 172 21.48 6.69 -29.07
CA LYS A 172 20.26 7.46 -29.41
C LYS A 172 19.62 7.94 -28.10
N GLU A 173 19.62 9.25 -27.86
CA GLU A 173 18.93 9.83 -26.70
C GLU A 173 17.47 10.06 -27.07
N MET A 174 16.55 9.43 -26.32
CA MET A 174 15.10 9.59 -26.49
C MET A 174 14.53 10.26 -25.23
N PRO A 175 13.71 11.33 -25.37
CA PRO A 175 13.01 11.95 -24.25
C PRO A 175 12.17 10.95 -23.46
N GLU A 176 12.05 11.14 -22.14
CA GLU A 176 11.35 10.18 -21.26
C GLU A 176 9.90 9.94 -21.67
N LYS A 177 9.20 10.98 -22.11
CA LYS A 177 7.81 10.90 -22.56
C LYS A 177 7.65 10.08 -23.84
N GLU A 178 8.59 10.20 -24.78
CA GLU A 178 8.61 9.43 -26.02
C GLU A 178 8.96 7.97 -25.74
N LEU A 179 9.93 7.73 -24.84
CA LEU A 179 10.29 6.39 -24.40
C LEU A 179 9.12 5.70 -23.70
N ASP A 180 8.36 6.42 -22.87
CA ASP A 180 7.18 5.87 -22.20
C ASP A 180 6.09 5.50 -23.20
N ALA A 181 5.86 6.33 -24.22
CA ALA A 181 4.92 6.03 -25.30
C ALA A 181 5.36 4.80 -26.09
N LEU A 182 6.65 4.70 -26.43
CA LEU A 182 7.21 3.51 -27.08
C LEU A 182 7.00 2.25 -26.25
N ILE A 183 7.29 2.29 -24.93
CA ILE A 183 7.12 1.14 -24.05
C ILE A 183 5.66 0.68 -23.97
N GLN A 184 4.72 1.63 -23.96
CA GLN A 184 3.28 1.33 -24.00
C GLN A 184 2.91 0.59 -25.28
N MET A 185 3.38 1.06 -26.44
CA MET A 185 3.14 0.38 -27.73
C MET A 185 3.82 -1.00 -27.79
N MET A 186 4.99 -1.14 -27.18
CA MET A 186 5.70 -2.43 -27.11
C MET A 186 4.95 -3.50 -26.30
N LEU A 187 3.95 -3.13 -25.48
CA LEU A 187 3.12 -4.11 -24.78
C LEU A 187 2.38 -5.05 -25.73
N ASP A 188 2.08 -4.57 -26.95
CA ASP A 188 1.37 -5.28 -28.01
C ASP A 188 2.26 -6.22 -28.82
N ILE A 189 3.59 -6.21 -28.59
CA ILE A 189 4.50 -7.16 -29.24
C ILE A 189 4.08 -8.59 -28.84
N PRO A 190 3.80 -9.47 -29.83
CA PRO A 190 3.41 -10.84 -29.55
C PRO A 190 4.49 -11.57 -28.75
N THR A 191 4.08 -12.16 -27.62
CA THR A 191 4.99 -12.96 -26.79
C THR A 191 4.78 -14.44 -27.03
N GLU A 192 5.88 -15.17 -27.15
CA GLU A 192 5.93 -16.63 -27.23
C GLU A 192 6.42 -17.22 -25.91
N LYS A 193 6.07 -18.47 -25.66
CA LYS A 193 6.59 -19.25 -24.53
C LYS A 193 7.63 -20.25 -25.04
N LYS A 194 8.88 -20.08 -24.62
CA LYS A 194 9.99 -20.99 -24.94
C LYS A 194 10.52 -21.64 -23.66
N LYS A 195 10.27 -22.94 -23.49
CA LYS A 195 10.49 -23.66 -22.22
C LYS A 195 9.71 -22.98 -21.08
N ASP A 196 10.39 -22.48 -20.05
CA ASP A 196 9.82 -21.76 -18.91
C ASP A 196 9.93 -20.23 -19.03
N LYS A 197 10.33 -19.72 -20.20
CA LYS A 197 10.54 -18.28 -20.45
C LYS A 197 9.45 -17.74 -21.37
N ILE A 198 8.90 -16.58 -21.02
CA ILE A 198 7.93 -15.83 -21.84
C ILE A 198 8.64 -14.59 -22.37
N GLY A 199 8.44 -14.24 -23.63
CA GLY A 199 9.13 -13.13 -24.27
C GLY A 199 8.96 -13.13 -25.77
N PHE A 200 9.84 -12.41 -26.49
CA PHE A 200 9.87 -12.36 -27.94
C PHE A 200 11.32 -12.48 -28.44
N SER A 201 11.50 -12.92 -29.69
CA SER A 201 12.83 -12.97 -30.28
C SER A 201 13.34 -11.57 -30.63
N GLY A 202 14.66 -11.38 -30.62
CA GLY A 202 15.26 -10.11 -31.07
C GLY A 202 14.88 -9.78 -32.51
N LYS A 203 14.75 -10.79 -33.38
CA LYS A 203 14.27 -10.62 -34.76
C LYS A 203 12.86 -9.99 -34.81
N VAL A 204 11.91 -10.51 -34.03
CA VAL A 204 10.54 -9.98 -33.96
C VAL A 204 10.54 -8.53 -33.46
N LEU A 205 11.36 -8.22 -32.45
CA LEU A 205 11.50 -6.83 -31.98
C LEU A 205 12.03 -5.91 -33.08
N ALA A 206 13.06 -6.34 -33.81
CA ALA A 206 13.67 -5.54 -34.88
C ALA A 206 12.69 -5.28 -36.04
N GLU A 207 11.92 -6.29 -36.43
CA GLU A 207 10.87 -6.18 -37.45
C GLU A 207 9.76 -5.22 -36.97
N TRP A 208 9.27 -5.39 -35.74
CA TRP A 208 8.22 -4.53 -35.16
C TRP A 208 8.64 -3.06 -35.09
N LEU A 209 9.89 -2.77 -34.68
CA LEU A 209 10.41 -1.39 -34.62
C LEU A 209 10.50 -0.75 -36.01
N THR A 210 10.79 -1.54 -37.05
CA THR A 210 10.87 -1.08 -38.43
C THR A 210 9.47 -0.83 -39.00
N GLU A 211 8.54 -1.77 -38.78
CA GLU A 211 7.14 -1.67 -39.23
C GLU A 211 6.39 -0.49 -38.62
N ASN A 212 6.72 -0.11 -37.38
CA ASN A 212 6.11 1.01 -36.67
C ASN A 212 6.89 2.33 -36.83
N ASN A 213 7.86 2.40 -37.75
CA ASN A 213 8.65 3.61 -38.07
C ASN A 213 9.44 4.20 -36.88
N TYR A 214 9.89 3.38 -35.92
CA TYR A 214 10.75 3.83 -34.82
C TYR A 214 12.24 3.83 -35.16
N ALA A 215 12.64 3.07 -36.17
CA ALA A 215 14.01 3.03 -36.67
C ALA A 215 14.06 2.66 -38.16
N GLU A 216 15.00 3.27 -38.88
CA GLU A 216 15.21 3.03 -40.31
C GLU A 216 16.54 2.30 -40.57
N GLY A 217 16.44 1.12 -41.19
CA GLY A 217 17.61 0.32 -41.55
C GLY A 217 18.27 -0.41 -40.37
N LYS A 218 19.18 -1.34 -40.70
CA LYS A 218 19.73 -2.29 -39.72
C LYS A 218 20.52 -1.64 -38.59
N ASN A 219 21.27 -0.57 -38.87
CA ASN A 219 22.13 0.08 -37.88
C ASN A 219 21.31 0.89 -36.85
N ASP A 220 20.26 1.59 -37.29
CA ASP A 220 19.40 2.36 -36.37
C ASP A 220 18.58 1.43 -35.47
N VAL A 221 18.04 0.33 -36.02
CA VAL A 221 17.34 -0.70 -35.23
C VAL A 221 18.27 -1.29 -34.17
N GLN A 222 19.52 -1.61 -34.55
CA GLN A 222 20.52 -2.13 -33.60
C GLN A 222 20.85 -1.11 -32.51
N ALA A 223 21.01 0.17 -32.85
CA ALA A 223 21.27 1.25 -31.90
C ALA A 223 20.10 1.43 -30.92
N LEU A 224 18.86 1.43 -31.43
CA LEU A 224 17.65 1.55 -30.60
C LEU A 224 17.49 0.35 -29.66
N CYS A 225 17.69 -0.89 -30.14
CA CYS A 225 17.63 -2.07 -29.27
C CYS A 225 18.73 -2.06 -28.19
N ASN A 226 19.95 -1.62 -28.52
CA ASN A 226 21.02 -1.44 -27.54
C ASN A 226 20.65 -0.36 -26.50
N MET A 227 20.00 0.73 -26.92
CA MET A 227 19.48 1.75 -26.01
C MET A 227 18.42 1.15 -25.06
N LEU A 228 17.47 0.37 -25.57
CA LEU A 228 16.44 -0.30 -24.76
C LEU A 228 17.06 -1.26 -23.73
N LEU A 229 18.10 -2.02 -24.10
CA LEU A 229 18.85 -2.87 -23.15
C LEU A 229 19.60 -2.04 -22.11
N ASN A 230 20.29 -0.98 -22.54
CA ASN A 230 21.05 -0.12 -21.63
C ASN A 230 20.16 0.62 -20.64
N ARG A 231 18.95 1.01 -21.07
CA ARG A 231 17.90 1.59 -20.25
C ARG A 231 17.08 0.55 -19.50
N LEU A 232 17.44 -0.74 -19.56
CA LEU A 232 16.72 -1.85 -18.93
C LEU A 232 15.23 -1.90 -19.24
N VAL A 233 14.81 -1.40 -20.40
CA VAL A 233 13.41 -1.51 -20.87
C VAL A 233 13.11 -2.96 -21.27
N ILE A 234 14.07 -3.57 -21.95
CA ILE A 234 14.10 -4.99 -22.26
C ILE A 234 15.28 -5.64 -21.52
N TYR A 235 15.15 -6.95 -21.26
CA TYR A 235 16.25 -7.76 -20.76
C TYR A 235 16.31 -9.08 -21.50
N GLU A 236 17.51 -9.62 -21.68
CA GLU A 236 17.67 -10.96 -22.21
C GLU A 236 17.25 -11.98 -21.14
N THR A 237 16.39 -12.91 -21.52
CA THR A 237 15.81 -13.88 -20.59
C THR A 237 16.82 -14.93 -20.09
N SER A 238 18.00 -15.05 -20.70
CA SER A 238 19.08 -15.96 -20.28
C SER A 238 20.16 -15.28 -19.45
N ASP A 239 20.58 -14.09 -19.85
CA ASP A 239 21.52 -13.27 -19.09
C ASP A 239 21.02 -11.83 -18.98
N ARG A 240 20.51 -11.46 -17.80
CA ARG A 240 20.01 -10.12 -17.53
C ARG A 240 21.09 -9.04 -17.46
N THR A 241 22.35 -9.43 -17.46
CA THR A 241 23.48 -8.49 -17.46
C THR A 241 24.00 -8.22 -18.88
N ASN A 242 23.47 -8.92 -19.88
CA ASN A 242 23.85 -8.68 -21.27
C ASN A 242 23.39 -7.28 -21.72
N THR A 243 24.32 -6.51 -22.28
CA THR A 243 24.11 -5.15 -22.77
C THR A 243 24.18 -5.03 -24.28
N LYS A 244 24.41 -6.13 -25.01
CA LYS A 244 24.53 -6.13 -26.47
C LYS A 244 23.36 -6.87 -27.09
N PHE A 245 22.62 -6.17 -27.93
CA PHE A 245 21.49 -6.75 -28.65
C PHE A 245 21.96 -7.70 -29.74
N SER A 246 21.24 -8.82 -29.86
CA SER A 246 21.41 -9.84 -30.88
C SER A 246 20.03 -10.32 -31.33
N PRO A 247 19.74 -10.35 -32.65
CA PRO A 247 18.45 -10.82 -33.19
C PRO A 247 18.10 -12.28 -32.86
N LYS A 248 19.10 -13.09 -32.50
CA LYS A 248 18.93 -14.53 -32.21
C LYS A 248 18.47 -14.79 -30.79
N ASP A 249 18.65 -13.82 -29.90
CA ASP A 249 18.39 -14.00 -28.47
C ASP A 249 16.92 -13.71 -28.15
N PHE A 250 16.53 -14.06 -26.93
CA PHE A 250 15.14 -14.01 -26.47
C PHE A 250 14.98 -13.01 -25.32
N TYR A 251 14.11 -12.03 -25.52
CA TYR A 251 13.97 -10.87 -24.66
C TYR A 251 12.57 -10.79 -24.05
N ASN A 252 12.43 -10.04 -22.96
CA ASN A 252 11.14 -9.66 -22.41
C ASN A 252 11.21 -8.22 -21.90
N LEU A 253 10.04 -7.60 -21.72
CA LEU A 253 9.90 -6.27 -21.14
C LEU A 253 10.06 -6.33 -19.62
N SER A 254 10.82 -5.38 -19.08
CA SER A 254 11.03 -5.27 -17.63
C SER A 254 9.73 -5.00 -16.87
N CYS A 255 8.81 -4.22 -17.44
CA CYS A 255 7.48 -3.97 -16.86
C CYS A 255 6.62 -5.22 -16.72
N LYS A 256 6.85 -6.26 -17.52
CA LYS A 256 6.15 -7.55 -17.41
C LYS A 256 6.78 -8.48 -16.35
N ASN A 257 7.97 -8.15 -15.82
CA ASN A 257 8.66 -8.98 -14.84
C ASN A 257 7.95 -9.02 -13.47
N VAL A 258 7.90 -10.21 -12.86
CA VAL A 258 7.16 -10.54 -11.61
C VAL A 258 8.11 -10.74 -10.41
N GLU A 259 9.37 -10.31 -10.48
CA GLU A 259 10.34 -10.72 -9.46
C GLU A 259 10.36 -9.85 -8.20
N PHE A 260 10.62 -10.50 -7.06
CA PHE A 260 11.00 -9.81 -5.83
C PHE A 260 12.31 -9.05 -6.03
N GLY A 261 12.36 -7.83 -5.53
CA GLY A 261 13.55 -6.97 -5.63
C GLY A 261 13.15 -5.56 -6.02
N ALA A 262 13.74 -5.06 -7.10
CA ALA A 262 13.55 -3.69 -7.56
C ALA A 262 12.16 -3.50 -8.21
N MET A 263 11.28 -2.79 -7.51
CA MET A 263 9.89 -2.61 -7.93
C MET A 263 9.70 -1.51 -8.97
N ASN A 264 10.57 -0.48 -8.95
CA ASN A 264 10.54 0.63 -9.91
C ASN A 264 11.66 0.53 -10.94
N LEU A 265 11.91 -0.67 -11.49
CA LEU A 265 12.97 -0.94 -12.48
C LEU A 265 12.40 -1.31 -13.87
N ASP A 266 11.25 -0.74 -14.22
CA ASP A 266 10.64 -0.94 -15.54
C ASP A 266 11.47 -0.31 -16.66
N LYS A 267 12.24 0.73 -16.31
CA LYS A 267 13.33 1.32 -17.07
C LYS A 267 14.30 2.02 -16.11
N VAL A 268 15.50 2.31 -16.57
CA VAL A 268 16.42 3.26 -15.92
C VAL A 268 16.01 4.67 -16.35
N TRP A 269 15.87 5.60 -15.40
CA TRP A 269 15.61 7.00 -15.69
C TRP A 269 16.82 7.66 -16.37
N GLY A 270 16.61 8.29 -17.51
CA GLY A 270 17.67 8.84 -18.35
C GLY A 270 18.09 10.25 -17.96
N ALA A 271 17.10 11.11 -17.67
CA ALA A 271 17.36 12.48 -17.25
C ALA A 271 18.16 12.52 -15.92
N ASP A 272 18.93 13.58 -15.72
CA ASP A 272 19.81 13.71 -14.55
C ASP A 272 19.07 14.13 -13.29
N ASP A 273 17.95 14.83 -13.47
CA ASP A 273 16.99 15.18 -12.42
C ASP A 273 15.57 14.81 -12.87
N ALA A 274 14.80 14.26 -11.94
CA ALA A 274 13.39 13.92 -12.12
C ALA A 274 12.44 15.05 -11.68
N GLY A 275 12.97 16.13 -11.11
CA GLY A 275 12.22 17.25 -10.57
C GLY A 275 12.02 17.16 -9.06
N ASP A 276 11.13 18.01 -8.54
CA ASP A 276 10.82 18.11 -7.12
C ASP A 276 10.27 16.78 -6.56
N ALA A 277 10.99 16.20 -5.60
CA ALA A 277 10.68 14.88 -5.07
C ALA A 277 9.33 14.84 -4.34
N LEU A 278 8.94 15.92 -3.64
CA LEU A 278 7.66 15.96 -2.93
C LEU A 278 6.50 15.95 -3.92
N THR A 279 6.52 16.84 -4.92
CA THR A 279 5.52 16.92 -5.99
C THR A 279 5.40 15.57 -6.71
N LEU A 280 6.53 14.97 -7.06
CA LEU A 280 6.57 13.63 -7.65
C LEU A 280 5.87 12.59 -6.75
N SER A 281 6.17 12.56 -5.46
CA SER A 281 5.52 11.62 -4.52
C SER A 281 4.01 11.86 -4.39
N VAL A 282 3.57 13.12 -4.38
CA VAL A 282 2.16 13.50 -4.28
C VAL A 282 1.40 13.05 -5.52
N ASP A 283 1.95 13.33 -6.71
CA ASP A 283 1.34 12.95 -7.99
C ASP A 283 1.27 11.43 -8.16
N LEU A 284 2.35 10.73 -7.84
CA LEU A 284 2.42 9.27 -7.95
C LEU A 284 1.41 8.58 -7.01
N LEU A 285 1.35 9.00 -5.74
CA LEU A 285 0.43 8.43 -4.77
C LEU A 285 -1.02 8.73 -5.15
N THR A 286 -1.32 9.96 -5.54
CA THR A 286 -2.66 10.38 -5.98
C THR A 286 -3.11 9.57 -7.19
N ASN A 287 -2.26 9.42 -8.21
CA ASN A 287 -2.57 8.66 -9.42
C ASN A 287 -2.78 7.18 -9.10
N LEU A 288 -1.98 6.61 -8.19
CA LEU A 288 -2.10 5.22 -7.78
C LEU A 288 -3.38 4.95 -7.00
N MET A 289 -3.74 5.81 -6.03
CA MET A 289 -4.99 5.70 -5.27
C MET A 289 -6.21 5.80 -6.20
N LYS A 290 -6.24 6.81 -7.09
CA LYS A 290 -7.31 6.96 -8.09
C LYS A 290 -7.43 5.74 -9.01
N TYR A 291 -6.29 5.21 -9.46
CA TYR A 291 -6.26 4.01 -10.29
C TYR A 291 -6.84 2.79 -9.55
N MET A 292 -6.42 2.56 -8.31
CA MET A 292 -6.88 1.43 -7.51
C MET A 292 -8.39 1.47 -7.21
N GLN A 293 -8.93 2.65 -6.90
CA GLN A 293 -10.37 2.85 -6.70
C GLN A 293 -11.15 2.63 -8.00
N LYS A 294 -10.70 3.22 -9.11
CA LYS A 294 -11.31 3.02 -10.44
C LYS A 294 -11.37 1.54 -10.83
N LYS A 295 -10.35 0.78 -10.44
CA LYS A 295 -10.26 -0.67 -10.69
C LYS A 295 -10.91 -1.52 -9.60
N LYS A 296 -11.60 -0.90 -8.64
CA LYS A 296 -12.33 -1.57 -7.55
C LYS A 296 -11.50 -2.63 -6.83
N LEU A 297 -10.20 -2.35 -6.65
CA LEU A 297 -9.27 -3.26 -5.99
C LEU A 297 -9.16 -4.65 -6.66
N ASP A 298 -9.41 -4.75 -7.98
CA ASP A 298 -9.18 -5.97 -8.76
C ASP A 298 -7.68 -6.23 -9.06
N PHE A 299 -6.94 -6.60 -8.01
CA PHE A 299 -5.51 -6.87 -8.08
C PHE A 299 -5.11 -7.93 -9.12
N GLY A 300 -6.03 -8.84 -9.50
CA GLY A 300 -5.76 -9.89 -10.47
C GLY A 300 -5.51 -9.34 -11.88
N ASN A 301 -6.20 -8.27 -12.25
CA ASN A 301 -6.15 -7.68 -13.59
C ASN A 301 -5.33 -6.38 -13.64
N MET A 302 -5.08 -5.73 -12.50
CA MET A 302 -4.32 -4.47 -12.45
C MET A 302 -2.90 -4.60 -13.03
N ARG A 303 -2.24 -5.72 -12.78
CA ARG A 303 -0.83 -5.92 -13.12
C ARG A 303 -0.53 -5.91 -14.62
N THR A 304 -1.50 -6.29 -15.45
CA THR A 304 -1.38 -6.28 -16.92
C THR A 304 -2.02 -5.06 -17.56
N ASP A 305 -2.58 -4.16 -16.76
CA ASP A 305 -3.27 -2.98 -17.26
C ASP A 305 -2.27 -1.94 -17.80
N PRO A 306 -2.43 -1.44 -19.04
CA PRO A 306 -1.57 -0.40 -19.60
C PRO A 306 -1.48 0.86 -18.74
N GLN A 307 -2.56 1.24 -18.04
CA GLN A 307 -2.55 2.36 -17.12
C GLN A 307 -1.66 2.09 -15.90
N PHE A 308 -1.63 0.86 -15.38
CA PHE A 308 -0.71 0.51 -14.29
C PHE A 308 0.74 0.48 -14.76
N VAL A 309 1.00 -0.01 -15.98
CA VAL A 309 2.34 0.07 -16.59
C VAL A 309 2.79 1.53 -16.70
N LYS A 310 1.89 2.44 -17.07
CA LYS A 310 2.19 3.88 -17.14
C LYS A 310 2.62 4.43 -15.77
N ILE A 311 1.90 4.05 -14.71
CA ILE A 311 2.25 4.42 -13.34
C ILE A 311 3.63 3.85 -12.98
N GLY A 312 3.91 2.58 -13.31
CA GLY A 312 5.23 1.96 -13.11
C GLY A 312 6.38 2.70 -13.79
N LEU A 313 6.15 3.19 -15.01
CA LEU A 313 7.12 4.01 -15.74
C LEU A 313 7.37 5.37 -15.06
N GLN A 314 6.32 6.04 -14.58
CA GLN A 314 6.46 7.28 -13.80
C GLN A 314 7.22 7.04 -12.49
N MET A 315 7.03 5.87 -11.87
CA MET A 315 7.73 5.45 -10.65
C MET A 315 9.25 5.36 -10.81
N THR A 316 9.75 5.22 -12.04
CA THR A 316 11.20 5.20 -12.32
C THR A 316 11.86 6.56 -12.11
N ALA A 317 11.11 7.66 -12.14
CA ALA A 317 11.60 9.00 -11.85
C ALA A 317 12.19 9.11 -10.43
N LEU A 318 11.67 8.35 -9.47
CA LEU A 318 12.20 8.28 -8.09
C LEU A 318 13.68 7.87 -8.04
N GLN A 319 14.17 7.11 -9.04
CA GLN A 319 15.56 6.63 -9.09
C GLN A 319 16.58 7.78 -9.02
N LYS A 320 16.23 8.97 -9.51
CA LYS A 320 17.12 10.13 -9.61
C LYS A 320 16.48 11.42 -9.08
N CYS A 321 15.46 11.34 -8.23
CA CYS A 321 14.91 12.54 -7.59
C CYS A 321 15.92 13.19 -6.64
N ASN A 322 15.78 14.50 -6.45
CA ASN A 322 16.62 15.27 -5.54
C ASN A 322 15.99 15.33 -4.13
N LEU A 323 16.67 14.75 -3.14
CA LEU A 323 16.24 14.80 -1.73
C LEU A 323 16.88 15.95 -0.95
N ASP A 324 17.98 16.51 -1.45
CA ASP A 324 18.77 17.53 -0.75
C ASP A 324 18.08 18.90 -0.80
N SER A 325 17.22 19.13 -1.78
CA SER A 325 16.40 20.35 -1.90
C SER A 325 15.19 20.38 -0.98
N LEU A 326 14.85 19.27 -0.31
CA LEU A 326 13.66 19.20 0.54
C LEU A 326 13.91 19.87 1.90
N THR A 327 13.00 20.75 2.30
CA THR A 327 12.92 21.24 3.68
C THR A 327 12.58 20.08 4.63
N TYR A 328 12.75 20.29 5.93
CA TYR A 328 12.45 19.28 6.94
C TYR A 328 11.02 18.71 6.81
N GLY A 329 9.99 19.58 6.80
CA GLY A 329 8.60 19.16 6.64
C GLY A 329 8.29 18.54 5.28
N SER A 330 8.93 19.01 4.20
CA SER A 330 8.79 18.41 2.86
C SER A 330 9.41 17.01 2.81
N LYS A 331 10.52 16.79 3.50
CA LYS A 331 11.18 15.48 3.61
C LYS A 331 10.31 14.49 4.38
N GLU A 332 9.67 14.93 5.45
CA GLU A 332 8.71 14.10 6.20
C GLU A 332 7.53 13.65 5.32
N ALA A 333 6.86 14.61 4.66
CA ALA A 333 5.75 14.31 3.78
C ALA A 333 6.16 13.40 2.61
N PHE A 334 7.34 13.65 2.01
CA PHE A 334 7.88 12.82 0.94
C PHE A 334 8.05 11.35 1.35
N TRP A 335 8.69 11.09 2.49
CA TRP A 335 8.98 9.71 2.89
C TRP A 335 7.72 8.94 3.29
N ILE A 336 6.76 9.60 3.94
CA ILE A 336 5.47 8.99 4.28
C ILE A 336 4.70 8.68 2.98
N ASN A 337 4.63 9.61 2.03
CA ASN A 337 4.03 9.36 0.72
C ASN A 337 4.72 8.22 -0.01
N LEU A 338 6.06 8.19 0.00
CA LEU A 338 6.82 7.12 -0.64
C LEU A 338 6.51 5.77 -0.01
N TYR A 339 6.47 5.66 1.31
CA TYR A 339 6.09 4.41 1.97
C TYR A 339 4.70 3.95 1.52
N ASN A 340 3.72 4.86 1.46
CA ASN A 340 2.37 4.56 0.97
C ASN A 340 2.37 4.09 -0.49
N ILE A 341 3.14 4.74 -1.36
CA ILE A 341 3.35 4.31 -2.76
C ILE A 341 3.93 2.90 -2.79
N MET A 342 4.96 2.62 -2.01
CA MET A 342 5.65 1.34 -2.02
C MET A 342 4.69 0.21 -1.64
N VAL A 343 3.89 0.38 -0.57
CA VAL A 343 2.89 -0.61 -0.14
C VAL A 343 1.88 -0.87 -1.25
N LEU A 344 1.20 0.18 -1.73
CA LEU A 344 0.14 0.06 -2.72
C LEU A 344 0.65 -0.50 -4.05
N PHE A 345 1.80 -0.01 -4.53
CA PHE A 345 2.35 -0.41 -5.83
C PHE A 345 2.80 -1.87 -5.80
N VAL A 346 3.44 -2.31 -4.71
CA VAL A 346 3.84 -3.71 -4.54
C VAL A 346 2.62 -4.61 -4.52
N TYR A 347 1.55 -4.23 -3.83
CA TYR A 347 0.32 -5.02 -3.80
C TYR A 347 -0.38 -5.06 -5.17
N CYS A 348 -0.36 -3.98 -5.95
CA CYS A 348 -0.82 -4.03 -7.34
C CYS A 348 0.03 -4.96 -8.21
N ARG A 349 1.35 -5.04 -7.97
CA ARG A 349 2.28 -5.79 -8.83
C ARG A 349 2.40 -7.27 -8.46
N LEU A 350 2.33 -7.60 -7.18
CA LEU A 350 2.53 -8.95 -6.63
C LEU A 350 1.26 -9.56 -6.00
N CYS A 351 0.17 -8.80 -5.95
CA CYS A 351 -1.02 -9.02 -5.12
C CYS A 351 -0.79 -8.80 -3.61
N PRO A 352 -1.87 -8.51 -2.86
CA PRO A 352 -1.81 -8.40 -1.41
C PRO A 352 -1.29 -9.68 -0.73
N PRO A 353 -0.53 -9.56 0.37
CA PRO A 353 -0.10 -10.71 1.15
C PRO A 353 -1.30 -11.44 1.76
N ALA A 354 -1.30 -12.77 1.69
CA ALA A 354 -2.32 -13.60 2.31
C ALA A 354 -2.03 -13.93 3.78
N SER A 355 -0.79 -13.74 4.22
CA SER A 355 -0.35 -14.02 5.58
C SER A 355 0.62 -12.96 6.12
N ARG A 356 0.80 -12.94 7.44
CA ARG A 356 1.78 -12.08 8.11
C ARG A 356 3.22 -12.36 7.65
N SER A 357 3.55 -13.64 7.41
CA SER A 357 4.86 -14.05 6.93
C SER A 357 5.12 -13.55 5.50
N ASP A 358 4.11 -13.61 4.63
CA ASP A 358 4.20 -13.07 3.27
C ASP A 358 4.41 -11.56 3.29
N ARG A 359 3.68 -10.86 4.18
CA ARG A 359 3.85 -9.41 4.35
C ARG A 359 5.26 -9.06 4.81
N GLN A 360 5.77 -9.75 5.82
CA GLN A 360 7.14 -9.52 6.31
C GLN A 360 8.16 -9.74 5.18
N LEU A 361 8.01 -10.83 4.42
CA LEU A 361 8.90 -11.13 3.31
C LEU A 361 8.83 -10.06 2.21
N ILE A 362 7.63 -9.58 1.87
CA ILE A 362 7.43 -8.46 0.95
C ILE A 362 8.14 -7.21 1.48
N HIS A 363 7.92 -6.85 2.74
CA HIS A 363 8.48 -5.64 3.34
C HIS A 363 10.02 -5.66 3.39
N ASP A 364 10.61 -6.84 3.60
CA ASP A 364 12.05 -7.01 3.69
C ASP A 364 12.73 -7.18 2.32
N LYS A 365 12.05 -7.78 1.33
CA LYS A 365 12.68 -8.17 0.05
C LYS A 365 12.31 -7.28 -1.12
N CYS A 366 11.17 -6.60 -1.10
CA CYS A 366 10.83 -5.61 -2.11
C CYS A 366 11.51 -4.29 -1.77
N TYR A 367 12.15 -3.68 -2.77
CA TYR A 367 12.82 -2.41 -2.60
C TYR A 367 12.57 -1.49 -3.80
N PHE A 368 12.70 -0.20 -3.53
CA PHE A 368 12.65 0.84 -4.54
C PHE A 368 14.01 1.51 -4.61
N THR A 369 14.38 1.92 -5.82
CA THR A 369 15.53 2.80 -5.99
C THR A 369 15.05 4.24 -5.89
N VAL A 370 15.56 4.96 -4.91
CA VAL A 370 15.20 6.35 -4.61
C VAL A 370 16.48 7.14 -4.44
N ALA A 371 16.63 8.23 -5.18
CA ALA A 371 17.84 9.07 -5.18
C ALA A 371 19.13 8.23 -5.26
N ARG A 372 19.15 7.25 -6.18
CA ARG A 372 20.28 6.34 -6.48
C ARG A 372 20.67 5.39 -5.35
N ALA A 373 19.80 5.18 -4.37
CA ALA A 373 19.98 4.20 -3.31
C ALA A 373 18.77 3.26 -3.20
N HIS A 374 18.99 2.03 -2.74
CA HIS A 374 17.91 1.06 -2.54
C HIS A 374 17.33 1.20 -1.14
N TYR A 375 16.01 1.14 -1.04
CA TYR A 375 15.27 1.14 0.22
C TYR A 375 14.20 0.06 0.19
N SER A 376 14.24 -0.87 1.15
CA SER A 376 13.11 -1.78 1.41
C SER A 376 11.98 -1.06 2.15
N LEU A 377 10.77 -1.64 2.17
CA LEU A 377 9.67 -1.04 2.95
C LEU A 377 10.01 -1.00 4.44
N THR A 378 10.64 -2.06 4.96
CA THR A 378 11.10 -2.12 6.35
C THR A 378 12.12 -1.01 6.62
N GLU A 379 13.09 -0.79 5.74
CA GLU A 379 14.09 0.28 5.91
C GLU A 379 13.46 1.68 5.86
N VAL A 380 12.53 1.93 4.95
CA VAL A 380 11.82 3.22 4.90
C VAL A 380 11.03 3.44 6.20
N ARG A 381 10.27 2.45 6.65
CA ARG A 381 9.49 2.55 7.87
C ARG A 381 10.36 2.73 9.11
N GLU A 382 11.25 1.77 9.37
CA GLU A 382 11.94 1.62 10.65
C GLU A 382 13.19 2.51 10.73
N ASN A 383 13.94 2.68 9.63
CA ASN A 383 15.21 3.42 9.64
C ASN A 383 15.02 4.88 9.23
N VAL A 384 14.19 5.13 8.21
CA VAL A 384 14.05 6.47 7.64
C VAL A 384 13.00 7.30 8.37
N ILE A 385 11.80 6.75 8.58
CA ILE A 385 10.65 7.52 9.12
C ILE A 385 10.59 7.47 10.64
N LEU A 386 10.62 6.27 11.23
CA LEU A 386 10.47 6.11 12.68
C LEU A 386 11.80 6.25 13.43
N GLY A 387 12.93 6.05 12.74
CA GLY A 387 14.27 6.13 13.33
C GLY A 387 14.47 5.15 14.49
N LEU A 388 13.83 3.98 14.42
CA LEU A 388 13.95 2.88 15.38
C LEU A 388 15.24 2.10 15.16
N ASN A 389 15.71 2.04 13.92
CA ASN A 389 16.99 1.48 13.53
C ASN A 389 17.83 2.54 12.83
N GLN A 390 19.16 2.37 12.84
CA GLN A 390 20.07 3.26 12.13
C GLN A 390 20.74 2.54 10.97
N PHE A 391 20.92 3.25 9.86
CA PHE A 391 21.84 2.79 8.83
C PHE A 391 23.28 2.80 9.37
N PRO A 392 24.16 1.93 8.86
CA PRO A 392 25.58 2.00 9.20
C PRO A 392 26.15 3.41 8.92
N ALA A 393 27.05 3.90 9.77
CA ALA A 393 27.55 5.28 9.67
C ALA A 393 28.21 5.65 8.32
N LYS A 394 28.68 4.67 7.55
CA LYS A 394 29.27 4.85 6.21
C LYS A 394 28.24 4.76 5.08
N ASP A 395 27.01 4.43 5.38
CA ASP A 395 25.92 4.32 4.42
C ASP A 395 25.42 5.73 4.06
N LYS A 396 25.41 6.04 2.77
CA LYS A 396 24.93 7.35 2.27
C LYS A 396 23.45 7.58 2.55
N ARG A 397 22.67 6.53 2.78
CA ARG A 397 21.24 6.62 3.13
C ARG A 397 21.01 7.28 4.50
N SER A 398 22.02 7.29 5.37
CA SER A 398 21.95 7.92 6.69
C SER A 398 21.66 9.43 6.63
N THR A 399 22.06 10.13 5.56
CA THR A 399 21.78 11.57 5.40
C THR A 399 20.34 11.87 4.97
N SER A 400 19.61 10.84 4.54
CA SER A 400 18.27 10.97 3.99
C SER A 400 17.17 10.65 5.02
N THR A 401 17.52 10.24 6.24
CA THR A 401 16.57 9.93 7.32
C THR A 401 15.86 11.17 7.85
N ILE A 402 14.68 10.97 8.42
CA ILE A 402 13.98 11.99 9.22
C ILE A 402 14.64 11.96 10.61
N ASP A 403 15.57 12.88 10.88
CA ASP A 403 16.23 13.03 12.20
C ASP A 403 15.27 13.65 13.23
N GLU A 404 14.08 13.07 13.38
CA GLU A 404 13.08 13.54 14.35
C GLU A 404 13.46 13.08 15.76
N LYS A 405 13.56 14.02 16.68
CA LYS A 405 13.89 13.76 18.09
C LYS A 405 12.66 13.79 18.99
N ASP A 406 11.60 14.45 18.54
CA ASP A 406 10.32 14.46 19.22
C ASP A 406 9.60 13.11 19.07
N LYS A 407 9.55 12.39 20.19
CA LYS A 407 8.87 11.10 20.31
C LYS A 407 7.37 11.21 20.03
N ASN A 408 6.74 12.33 20.37
CA ASN A 408 5.31 12.54 20.17
C ASN A 408 5.00 12.70 18.69
N ARG A 409 5.85 13.41 17.96
CA ARG A 409 5.75 13.52 16.50
C ARG A 409 6.01 12.19 15.79
N LYS A 410 6.99 11.40 16.26
CA LYS A 410 7.21 10.02 15.77
C LYS A 410 6.01 9.11 16.02
N ALA A 411 5.38 9.22 17.18
CA ALA A 411 4.14 8.49 17.49
C ALA A 411 3.02 8.85 16.51
N LEU A 412 2.91 10.12 16.12
CA LEU A 412 1.95 10.56 15.12
C LEU A 412 2.25 10.00 13.72
N PHE A 413 3.52 9.88 13.31
CA PHE A 413 3.88 9.27 12.02
C PHE A 413 3.42 7.83 11.88
N VAL A 414 3.30 7.08 12.98
CA VAL A 414 2.82 5.70 12.94
C VAL A 414 1.42 5.61 12.28
N PHE A 415 0.59 6.65 12.41
CA PHE A 415 -0.73 6.70 11.77
C PHE A 415 -0.69 7.02 10.28
N GLY A 416 0.44 7.50 9.76
CA GLY A 416 0.66 7.70 8.34
C GLY A 416 1.30 6.50 7.61
N LEU A 417 1.54 5.39 8.31
CA LEU A 417 2.26 4.22 7.79
C LEU A 417 1.38 2.95 7.74
N PRO A 418 0.29 2.96 6.94
CA PRO A 418 -0.60 1.83 6.76
C PRO A 418 0.10 0.62 6.12
N ASP A 419 -0.40 -0.58 6.41
CA ASP A 419 0.09 -1.82 5.80
C ASP A 419 -0.97 -2.52 4.93
N GLY A 420 -2.11 -1.85 4.71
CA GLY A 420 -3.24 -2.37 3.93
C GLY A 420 -4.09 -3.38 4.70
N THR A 421 -4.13 -3.29 6.02
CA THR A 421 -5.02 -4.09 6.88
C THR A 421 -5.89 -3.24 7.77
N GLU A 422 -6.95 -3.84 8.31
CA GLU A 422 -7.82 -3.23 9.32
C GLU A 422 -7.09 -2.83 10.61
N ALA A 423 -5.90 -3.35 10.86
CA ALA A 423 -5.09 -3.02 12.03
C ALA A 423 -4.29 -1.72 11.88
N THR A 424 -4.39 -1.06 10.72
CA THR A 424 -3.70 0.20 10.42
C THR A 424 -4.68 1.23 9.83
N PRO A 425 -4.33 2.53 9.85
CA PRO A 425 -5.17 3.57 9.27
C PRO A 425 -5.33 3.46 7.75
N GLY A 426 -6.12 4.37 7.17
CA GLY A 426 -6.21 4.52 5.72
C GLY A 426 -4.97 5.15 5.09
N PHE A 427 -4.93 5.13 3.75
CA PHE A 427 -3.91 5.79 2.95
C PHE A 427 -4.33 7.24 2.67
N TYR A 428 -3.43 8.17 2.97
CA TYR A 428 -3.59 9.59 2.72
C TYR A 428 -2.43 10.13 1.89
N VAL A 429 -2.67 11.25 1.21
CA VAL A 429 -1.65 12.04 0.51
C VAL A 429 -1.25 13.21 1.40
N TYR A 430 0.05 13.33 1.66
CA TYR A 430 0.61 14.33 2.56
C TYR A 430 1.37 15.42 1.80
N ASN A 431 1.23 16.66 2.25
CA ASN A 431 2.03 17.81 1.83
C ASN A 431 2.69 18.43 3.05
N ALA A 432 3.80 19.15 2.85
CA ALA A 432 4.53 19.79 3.96
C ALA A 432 3.64 20.70 4.82
N ALA A 433 2.75 21.47 4.19
CA ALA A 433 1.89 22.44 4.88
C ALA A 433 0.76 21.79 5.70
N THR A 434 0.29 20.60 5.31
CA THR A 434 -0.88 19.93 5.90
C THR A 434 -0.53 18.60 6.57
N LEU A 435 0.76 18.28 6.70
CA LEU A 435 1.23 16.99 7.18
C LEU A 435 0.66 16.67 8.57
N GLU A 436 0.84 17.57 9.52
CA GLU A 436 0.41 17.33 10.90
C GLU A 436 -1.12 17.23 11.03
N SER A 437 -1.87 18.11 10.36
CA SER A 437 -3.34 18.07 10.40
C SER A 437 -3.88 16.79 9.78
N LYS A 438 -3.34 16.35 8.63
CA LYS A 438 -3.76 15.11 7.98
C LYS A 438 -3.36 13.86 8.78
N LEU A 439 -2.21 13.86 9.45
CA LEU A 439 -1.84 12.75 10.33
C LEU A 439 -2.78 12.66 11.54
N LYS A 440 -3.15 13.80 12.14
CA LYS A 440 -4.14 13.83 13.23
C LYS A 440 -5.52 13.37 12.76
N GLU A 441 -5.92 13.76 11.56
CA GLU A 441 -7.15 13.29 10.93
C GLU A 441 -7.13 11.77 10.71
N ALA A 442 -6.06 11.23 10.12
CA ALA A 442 -5.87 9.80 9.94
C ALA A 442 -5.89 9.03 11.28
N ALA A 443 -5.26 9.58 12.31
CA ALA A 443 -5.28 9.03 13.66
C ALA A 443 -6.70 9.03 14.24
N MET A 444 -7.41 10.16 14.15
CA MET A 444 -8.78 10.31 14.67
C MET A 444 -9.77 9.37 14.00
N VAL A 445 -9.78 9.30 12.66
CA VAL A 445 -10.67 8.40 11.93
C VAL A 445 -10.41 6.93 12.29
N PHE A 446 -9.13 6.55 12.43
CA PHE A 446 -8.77 5.18 12.78
C PHE A 446 -9.09 4.84 14.24
N LEU A 447 -8.70 5.70 15.17
CA LEU A 447 -8.94 5.50 16.61
C LEU A 447 -10.42 5.51 16.93
N GLU A 448 -11.25 6.28 16.21
CA GLU A 448 -12.68 6.31 16.48
C GLU A 448 -13.32 4.91 16.35
N ASN A 449 -12.82 4.12 15.41
CA ASN A 449 -13.29 2.77 15.13
C ASN A 449 -12.58 1.67 15.93
N LYS A 450 -11.39 1.95 16.50
CA LYS A 450 -10.49 0.91 17.05
C LYS A 450 -10.11 1.10 18.51
N LEU A 451 -10.31 2.30 19.06
CA LEU A 451 -10.05 2.60 20.47
C LEU A 451 -11.38 2.55 21.22
N VAL A 452 -11.41 1.79 22.30
CA VAL A 452 -12.57 1.68 23.19
C VAL A 452 -12.15 2.09 24.59
N VAL A 453 -12.87 3.06 25.16
CA VAL A 453 -12.70 3.48 26.55
C VAL A 453 -13.73 2.74 27.40
N ASP A 454 -13.25 1.96 28.36
CA ASP A 454 -14.06 1.24 29.32
C ASP A 454 -14.00 1.96 30.68
N ASP A 455 -15.01 2.78 30.93
CA ASP A 455 -15.13 3.59 32.16
C ASP A 455 -15.37 2.72 33.40
N THR A 456 -15.85 1.48 33.23
CA THR A 456 -16.15 0.59 34.37
C THR A 456 -14.88 -0.06 34.90
N ASP A 457 -14.05 -0.56 33.99
CA ASP A 457 -12.77 -1.22 34.32
C ASP A 457 -11.58 -0.26 34.35
N LEU A 458 -11.80 1.03 34.06
CA LEU A 458 -10.75 2.04 33.84
C LEU A 458 -9.67 1.55 32.88
N LYS A 459 -10.09 1.00 31.73
CA LYS A 459 -9.18 0.49 30.70
C LYS A 459 -9.43 1.15 29.35
N ILE A 460 -8.35 1.45 28.65
CA ILE A 460 -8.40 1.94 27.27
C ILE A 460 -7.89 0.84 26.36
N LYS A 461 -8.82 0.13 25.71
CA LYS A 461 -8.50 -0.88 24.70
C LYS A 461 -8.01 -0.18 23.44
N CYS A 462 -6.75 -0.41 23.10
CA CYS A 462 -6.05 0.27 22.02
C CYS A 462 -5.66 -0.71 20.90
N PRO A 463 -5.64 -0.24 19.64
CA PRO A 463 -5.12 -1.04 18.55
C PRO A 463 -3.63 -1.36 18.76
N ARG A 464 -3.21 -2.55 18.31
CA ARG A 464 -1.83 -3.03 18.41
C ARG A 464 -0.78 -2.04 17.91
N LEU A 465 -1.15 -1.18 16.96
CA LEU A 465 -0.32 -0.10 16.42
C LEU A 465 0.33 0.77 17.51
N VAL A 466 -0.41 1.04 18.60
CA VAL A 466 0.04 1.85 19.75
C VAL A 466 1.23 1.23 20.48
N ARG A 467 1.45 -0.09 20.34
CA ARG A 467 2.64 -0.78 20.90
C ARG A 467 3.95 -0.17 20.41
N THR A 468 3.96 0.45 19.24
CA THR A 468 5.13 1.14 18.68
C THR A 468 5.58 2.31 19.57
N PHE A 469 4.68 2.93 20.33
CA PHE A 469 5.01 4.08 21.20
C PHE A 469 6.00 3.70 22.30
N LYS A 470 5.91 2.46 22.80
CA LYS A 470 6.87 1.90 23.76
C LYS A 470 8.28 1.85 23.19
N GLN A 471 8.44 1.63 21.88
CA GLN A 471 9.73 1.61 21.21
C GLN A 471 10.37 3.00 21.11
N PHE A 472 9.55 4.07 21.11
CA PHE A 472 10.03 5.44 21.28
C PHE A 472 10.34 5.80 22.74
N GLY A 473 10.05 4.90 23.68
CA GLY A 473 10.18 5.14 25.12
C GLY A 473 9.10 6.08 25.67
N ILE A 474 7.90 6.07 25.07
CA ILE A 474 6.70 6.72 25.60
C ILE A 474 6.06 5.77 26.62
N LYS A 475 5.76 6.29 27.82
CA LYS A 475 5.10 5.52 28.88
C LYS A 475 3.60 5.47 28.65
N ASP A 476 2.91 4.51 29.25
CA ASP A 476 1.47 4.29 29.01
C ASP A 476 0.63 5.54 29.35
N GLN A 477 0.94 6.24 30.44
CA GLN A 477 0.26 7.49 30.80
C GLN A 477 0.49 8.63 29.79
N ASP A 478 1.72 8.75 29.26
CA ASP A 478 2.02 9.73 28.22
C ASP A 478 1.34 9.36 26.89
N ALA A 479 1.23 8.07 26.59
CA ALA A 479 0.52 7.57 25.42
C ALA A 479 -0.99 7.87 25.51
N ILE A 480 -1.62 7.68 26.67
CA ILE A 480 -3.03 8.04 26.91
C ILE A 480 -3.24 9.54 26.65
N LYS A 481 -2.34 10.40 27.14
CA LYS A 481 -2.40 11.85 26.92
C LYS A 481 -2.22 12.25 25.45
N LEU A 482 -1.41 11.51 24.69
CA LEU A 482 -1.27 11.74 23.24
C LEU A 482 -2.53 11.32 22.51
N LEU A 483 -3.02 10.10 22.79
CA LEU A 483 -4.23 9.54 22.18
C LEU A 483 -5.45 10.41 22.47
N SER A 484 -5.57 10.98 23.67
CA SER A 484 -6.66 11.89 24.01
C SER A 484 -6.68 13.15 23.13
N GLY A 485 -5.52 13.57 22.60
CA GLY A 485 -5.43 14.67 21.64
C GLY A 485 -5.79 14.30 20.20
N TRP A 486 -6.02 13.01 19.92
CA TRP A 486 -6.29 12.47 18.57
C TRP A 486 -7.60 11.69 18.49
N VAL A 487 -8.47 11.79 19.49
CA VAL A 487 -9.84 11.24 19.48
C VAL A 487 -10.87 12.37 19.53
N LEU A 488 -12.14 12.04 19.35
CA LEU A 488 -13.21 13.01 19.46
C LEU A 488 -13.25 13.68 20.85
N PRO A 489 -13.70 14.96 20.95
CA PRO A 489 -13.66 15.73 22.19
C PRO A 489 -14.31 15.05 23.39
N TRP A 490 -15.40 14.31 23.19
CA TRP A 490 -16.11 13.62 24.27
C TRP A 490 -15.29 12.47 24.87
N ARG A 491 -14.58 11.67 24.05
CA ARG A 491 -13.66 10.61 24.51
C ARG A 491 -12.44 11.20 25.18
N SER A 492 -11.91 12.28 24.61
CA SER A 492 -10.78 13.02 25.17
C SER A 492 -11.07 13.47 26.60
N LYS A 493 -12.27 14.01 26.83
CA LYS A 493 -12.74 14.44 28.14
C LYS A 493 -12.74 13.29 29.15
N ILE A 494 -13.32 12.15 28.80
CA ILE A 494 -13.36 10.95 29.66
C ILE A 494 -11.94 10.52 30.03
N MET A 495 -11.06 10.36 29.03
CA MET A 495 -9.69 9.90 29.22
C MET A 495 -8.83 10.83 30.10
N ILE A 496 -9.14 12.14 30.13
CA ILE A 496 -8.37 13.14 30.88
C ILE A 496 -8.96 13.36 32.28
N GLU A 497 -10.28 13.39 32.42
CA GLU A 497 -10.95 13.75 33.68
C GLU A 497 -10.96 12.61 34.70
N GLN A 498 -10.90 11.35 34.25
CA GLN A 498 -10.80 10.19 35.14
C GLN A 498 -9.34 9.70 35.22
N PRO A 499 -8.66 9.92 36.37
CA PRO A 499 -7.32 9.38 36.56
C PRO A 499 -7.37 7.86 36.77
N GLY A 500 -6.30 7.17 36.37
CA GLY A 500 -6.12 5.74 36.66
C GLY A 500 -6.42 4.81 35.49
N PHE A 501 -6.70 5.34 34.29
CA PHE A 501 -6.81 4.50 33.10
C PHE A 501 -5.53 3.70 32.84
N GLU A 502 -5.71 2.40 32.61
CA GLU A 502 -4.67 1.49 32.13
C GLU A 502 -4.83 1.24 30.64
N LEU A 503 -3.69 1.20 29.92
CA LEU A 503 -3.69 1.00 28.49
C LEU A 503 -3.65 -0.51 28.18
N ASP A 504 -4.74 -1.01 27.62
CA ASP A 504 -4.90 -2.41 27.23
C ASP A 504 -4.67 -2.55 25.71
N ILE A 505 -3.47 -2.98 25.32
CA ILE A 505 -3.12 -3.10 23.89
C ILE A 505 -3.63 -4.43 23.36
N ASP A 506 -4.47 -4.37 22.34
CA ASP A 506 -4.97 -5.56 21.65
C ASP A 506 -3.82 -6.49 21.23
N SER A 507 -3.89 -7.72 21.73
CA SER A 507 -2.93 -8.78 21.44
C SER A 507 -3.12 -9.38 20.05
N THR A 508 -4.32 -9.24 19.48
CA THR A 508 -4.77 -9.86 18.23
C THR A 508 -5.22 -8.81 17.22
N SER A 509 -4.29 -8.36 16.39
CA SER A 509 -4.62 -7.46 15.28
C SER A 509 -5.26 -8.22 14.11
N SER A 510 -6.50 -7.89 13.72
CA SER A 510 -7.11 -8.34 12.45
C SER A 510 -6.10 -8.15 11.31
N GLN A 511 -5.92 -9.19 10.50
CA GLN A 511 -5.04 -9.15 9.33
C GLN A 511 -5.84 -9.05 8.03
N GLU A 512 -7.15 -8.79 8.15
CA GLU A 512 -8.02 -8.68 7.00
C GLU A 512 -7.59 -7.51 6.12
N PRO A 513 -7.45 -7.73 4.80
CA PRO A 513 -7.10 -6.67 3.88
C PRO A 513 -8.12 -5.53 3.94
N CYS A 514 -7.64 -4.32 4.19
CA CYS A 514 -8.47 -3.13 4.26
C CYS A 514 -7.75 -1.99 3.54
N TYR A 515 -8.41 -1.42 2.53
CA TYR A 515 -7.88 -0.35 1.69
C TYR A 515 -8.81 0.84 1.78
N LEU A 516 -8.59 1.67 2.79
CA LEU A 516 -9.28 2.95 2.93
C LEU A 516 -8.43 4.04 2.30
N PHE A 517 -9.05 4.89 1.48
CA PHE A 517 -8.40 6.01 0.83
C PHE A 517 -9.02 7.32 1.32
N ASP A 518 -8.21 8.35 1.44
CA ASP A 518 -8.64 9.72 1.72
C ASP A 518 -9.71 10.18 0.69
N SER A 519 -10.93 10.45 1.15
CA SER A 519 -12.07 10.84 0.31
C SER A 519 -11.80 12.14 -0.46
N THR A 520 -10.97 13.03 0.08
CA THR A 520 -10.60 14.30 -0.56
C THR A 520 -9.74 14.10 -1.82
N VAL A 521 -9.07 12.96 -1.93
CA VAL A 521 -8.16 12.65 -3.05
C VAL A 521 -8.92 11.97 -4.19
N VAL A 522 -9.92 11.16 -3.88
CA VAL A 522 -10.52 10.25 -4.85
C VAL A 522 -11.92 10.67 -5.32
N GLY A 523 -12.52 11.68 -4.69
CA GLY A 523 -13.90 12.09 -4.95
C GLY A 523 -14.89 11.13 -4.27
N GLU A 524 -16.02 11.68 -3.82
CA GLU A 524 -17.12 10.87 -3.29
C GLU A 524 -17.76 10.11 -4.47
N GLU A 525 -17.51 8.80 -4.57
CA GLU A 525 -18.29 7.88 -5.42
C GLU A 525 -18.87 6.73 -4.59
#